data_AF-A0A2G9P5A7-F1
#
_entry.id   AF-A0A2G9P5A7-F1
#
_cell.length_a   1.000
_cell.length_b   1.000
_cell.length_c   1.000
_cell.angle_alpha   90.00
_cell.angle_beta   90.00
_cell.angle_gamma   90.00
#
_symmetry.space_group_name_H-M   'P 1'
#
loop_
_entity.id
_entity.type
_entity.pdbx_description
1 polymer ?
#
loop_
_entity_poly.entity_id
_entity_poly.type
_entity_poly.pdbx_seq_one_letter_code
_entity_poly.pdbx_strand_id
1 'polypeptide(L)'
;MNSRDSIKLIFLFALTYFILFFLPALTNFISPEIALHEWGFTLNPSMLDYTFFLMPFIGFFFIYFLVDWANEFFESNSASTIYFPLLFVVFSFLAFFVQLIVYYGNIVALGVAQGNPNLILDVSLGFACQSAVLPVGDLQVYTVCFWNTLRADAFLVFVFSGLAGWISNKVMKKVSEDSLKEKRNPKPV
;
A
#
# COMPACT_ATOMS: atom_id res chain seq x y z
N MET A 1 -1.26 -25.33 -9.02
CA MET A 1 -2.55 -24.60 -9.09
C MET A 1 -3.27 -25.03 -10.36
N ASN A 2 -4.55 -25.43 -10.31
CA ASN A 2 -5.27 -25.82 -11.53
C ASN A 2 -5.63 -24.56 -12.35
N SER A 3 -5.84 -24.69 -13.66
CA SER A 3 -6.23 -23.59 -14.56
C SER A 3 -7.42 -22.79 -14.01
N ARG A 4 -8.43 -23.48 -13.46
CA ARG A 4 -9.61 -22.86 -12.84
C ARG A 4 -9.28 -21.95 -11.65
N ASP A 5 -8.32 -22.32 -10.83
CA ASP A 5 -7.95 -21.55 -9.63
C ASP A 5 -7.12 -20.32 -10.02
N SER A 6 -6.30 -20.46 -11.07
CA SER A 6 -5.55 -19.35 -11.66
C SER A 6 -6.48 -18.28 -12.24
N ILE A 7 -7.55 -18.67 -12.93
CA ILE A 7 -8.55 -17.73 -13.47
C ILE A 7 -9.24 -16.96 -12.34
N LYS A 8 -9.61 -17.64 -11.24
CA LYS A 8 -10.22 -16.98 -10.08
C LYS A 8 -9.29 -15.96 -9.44
N LEU A 9 -8.00 -16.31 -9.30
CA LEU A 9 -6.99 -15.39 -8.77
C LEU A 9 -6.83 -14.15 -9.65
N ILE A 10 -6.73 -14.34 -10.97
CA ILE A 10 -6.64 -13.24 -11.93
C ILE A 10 -7.88 -12.34 -11.84
N PHE A 11 -9.08 -12.93 -11.71
CA PHE A 11 -10.31 -12.17 -11.54
C PHE A 11 -10.32 -11.33 -10.25
N LEU A 12 -9.90 -11.92 -9.12
CA LEU A 12 -9.80 -11.20 -7.84
C LEU A 12 -8.78 -10.04 -7.90
N PHE A 13 -7.65 -10.28 -8.57
CA PHE A 13 -6.66 -9.23 -8.83
C PHE A 13 -7.26 -8.12 -9.70
N ALA A 14 -7.88 -8.45 -10.83
CA ALA A 14 -8.48 -7.46 -11.74
C ALA A 14 -9.57 -6.63 -11.03
N LEU A 15 -10.41 -7.27 -10.22
CA LEU A 15 -11.42 -6.58 -9.41
C LEU A 15 -10.78 -5.62 -8.40
N THR A 16 -9.73 -6.07 -7.71
CA THR A 16 -8.99 -5.24 -6.75
C THR A 16 -8.34 -4.06 -7.46
N TYR A 17 -7.68 -4.30 -8.59
CA TYR A 17 -7.04 -3.26 -9.39
C TYR A 17 -8.07 -2.20 -9.81
N PHE A 18 -9.24 -2.64 -10.28
CA PHE A 18 -10.34 -1.75 -10.65
C PHE A 18 -10.81 -0.91 -9.45
N ILE A 19 -11.04 -1.54 -8.27
CA ILE A 19 -11.45 -0.82 -7.06
C ILE A 19 -10.41 0.23 -6.67
N LEU A 20 -9.12 -0.13 -6.66
CA LEU A 20 -8.03 0.78 -6.30
C LEU A 20 -7.88 1.92 -7.29
N PHE A 21 -8.10 1.66 -8.58
CA PHE A 21 -8.08 2.68 -9.62
C PHE A 21 -9.16 3.75 -9.42
N PHE A 22 -10.36 3.37 -8.98
CA PHE A 22 -11.45 4.32 -8.69
C PHE A 22 -11.38 4.96 -7.30
N LEU A 23 -10.51 4.47 -6.41
CA LEU A 23 -10.42 4.94 -5.04
C LEU A 23 -10.07 6.44 -4.92
N PRO A 24 -9.13 7.01 -5.71
CA PRO A 24 -8.88 8.45 -5.70
C PRO A 24 -10.13 9.26 -6.05
N ALA A 25 -10.85 8.89 -7.11
CA ALA A 25 -12.07 9.58 -7.52
C ALA A 25 -13.16 9.50 -6.44
N LEU A 26 -13.31 8.34 -5.79
CA LEU A 26 -14.26 8.15 -4.68
C LEU A 26 -13.89 9.01 -3.46
N THR A 27 -12.61 9.04 -3.08
CA THR A 27 -12.15 9.84 -1.94
C THR A 27 -12.28 11.33 -2.20
N ASN A 28 -11.98 11.79 -3.43
CA ASN A 28 -12.20 13.16 -3.85
C ASN A 28 -13.68 13.57 -3.78
N PHE A 29 -14.58 12.69 -4.23
CA PHE A 29 -16.02 12.91 -4.15
C PHE A 29 -16.53 13.03 -2.70
N ILE A 30 -16.01 12.22 -1.77
CA ILE A 30 -16.44 12.22 -0.37
C ILE A 30 -15.85 13.41 0.40
N SER A 31 -14.55 13.65 0.26
CA SER A 31 -13.87 14.75 0.92
C SER A 31 -12.58 15.11 0.16
N PRO A 32 -12.59 16.23 -0.60
CA PRO A 32 -11.44 16.67 -1.38
C PRO A 32 -10.17 16.89 -0.53
N GLU A 33 -10.34 17.27 0.73
CA GLU A 33 -9.24 17.56 1.65
C GLU A 33 -8.41 16.31 2.00
N ILE A 34 -9.01 15.12 1.95
CA ILE A 34 -8.38 13.83 2.25
C ILE A 34 -8.21 12.94 1.01
N ALA A 35 -8.46 13.48 -0.19
CA ALA A 35 -8.37 12.74 -1.44
C ALA A 35 -6.99 12.10 -1.63
N LEU A 36 -6.99 10.88 -2.19
CA LEU A 36 -5.76 10.20 -2.62
C LEU A 36 -5.27 10.76 -3.96
N HIS A 37 -3.98 10.59 -4.24
CA HIS A 37 -3.41 10.95 -5.52
C HIS A 37 -4.10 10.20 -6.67
N GLU A 38 -4.42 10.94 -7.73
CA GLU A 38 -4.90 10.34 -8.97
C GLU A 38 -3.77 9.58 -9.66
N TRP A 39 -4.06 8.39 -10.18
CA TRP A 39 -3.01 7.55 -10.78
C TRP A 39 -2.55 8.05 -12.16
N GLY A 40 -3.19 9.10 -12.70
CA GLY A 40 -2.83 9.66 -14.00
C GLY A 40 -2.95 8.66 -15.16
N PHE A 41 -3.91 7.72 -15.09
CA PHE A 41 -4.02 6.68 -16.12
C PHE A 41 -4.21 7.29 -17.50
N THR A 42 -3.38 6.85 -18.42
CA THR A 42 -3.31 7.37 -19.79
C THR A 42 -3.14 6.21 -20.76
N LEU A 43 -3.78 6.34 -21.92
CA LEU A 43 -3.61 5.39 -23.03
C LEU A 43 -2.24 5.55 -23.72
N ASN A 44 -1.50 6.62 -23.43
CA ASN A 44 -0.16 6.84 -23.93
C ASN A 44 0.87 6.18 -22.99
N PRO A 45 1.55 5.08 -23.38
CA PRO A 45 2.47 4.37 -22.50
C PRO A 45 3.64 5.24 -22.01
N SER A 46 4.04 6.29 -22.74
CA SER A 46 5.15 7.15 -22.33
C SER A 46 4.81 8.12 -21.20
N MET A 47 3.52 8.33 -20.91
CA MET A 47 3.03 9.23 -19.86
C MET A 47 2.49 8.47 -18.65
N LEU A 48 2.58 7.13 -18.67
CA LEU A 48 2.06 6.29 -17.61
C LEU A 48 2.94 6.41 -16.37
N ASP A 49 2.33 6.70 -15.21
CA ASP A 49 3.04 6.57 -13.94
C ASP A 49 3.19 5.08 -13.61
N TYR A 50 4.34 4.52 -14.00
CA TYR A 50 4.69 3.13 -13.79
C TYR A 50 4.69 2.74 -12.30
N THR A 51 4.89 3.69 -11.40
CA THR A 51 4.86 3.43 -9.95
C THR A 51 3.45 3.06 -9.54
N PHE A 52 2.47 3.95 -9.78
CA PHE A 52 1.07 3.69 -9.45
C PHE A 52 0.47 2.52 -10.23
N PHE A 53 0.92 2.29 -11.47
CA PHE A 53 0.45 1.18 -12.29
C PHE A 53 0.94 -0.19 -11.79
N LEU A 54 2.21 -0.33 -11.39
CA LEU A 54 2.79 -1.62 -10.99
C LEU A 54 2.59 -1.92 -9.51
N MET A 55 2.44 -0.90 -8.66
CA MET A 55 2.33 -1.09 -7.22
C MET A 55 1.19 -2.02 -6.78
N PRO A 56 -0.02 -1.97 -7.37
CA PRO A 56 -1.09 -2.92 -7.06
C PRO A 56 -0.70 -4.37 -7.32
N PHE A 57 0.03 -4.62 -8.43
CA PHE A 57 0.48 -5.95 -8.78
C PHE A 57 1.47 -6.46 -7.74
N ILE A 58 2.46 -5.63 -7.40
CA ILE A 58 3.48 -5.97 -6.41
C ILE A 58 2.83 -6.23 -5.05
N GLY A 59 2.01 -5.32 -4.52
CA GLY A 59 1.39 -5.48 -3.21
C GLY A 59 0.47 -6.69 -3.14
N PHE A 60 -0.41 -6.86 -4.13
CA PHE A 60 -1.37 -7.97 -4.16
C PHE A 60 -0.68 -9.33 -4.18
N PHE A 61 0.20 -9.57 -5.15
CA PHE A 61 0.83 -10.88 -5.30
C PHE A 61 1.86 -11.15 -4.20
N PHE A 62 2.60 -10.12 -3.78
CA PHE A 62 3.54 -10.25 -2.66
C PHE A 62 2.83 -10.77 -1.42
N ILE A 63 1.76 -10.11 -0.95
CA ILE A 63 1.06 -10.56 0.25
C ILE A 63 0.29 -11.87 0.03
N TYR A 64 -0.32 -12.06 -1.15
CA TYR A 64 -1.03 -13.30 -1.45
C TYR A 64 -0.13 -14.54 -1.28
N PHE A 65 1.11 -14.49 -1.79
CA PHE A 65 2.07 -15.59 -1.66
C PHE A 65 2.79 -15.59 -0.31
N LEU A 66 3.07 -14.41 0.26
CA LEU A 66 3.74 -14.30 1.56
C LEU A 66 2.95 -14.99 2.67
N VAL A 67 1.62 -14.95 2.63
CA VAL A 67 0.77 -15.61 3.64
C VAL A 67 0.99 -17.12 3.68
N ASP A 68 1.06 -17.76 2.51
CA ASP A 68 1.28 -19.20 2.42
C ASP A 68 2.70 -19.55 2.85
N TRP A 69 3.68 -18.81 2.34
CA TRP A 69 5.08 -18.97 2.71
C TRP A 69 5.30 -18.80 4.21
N ALA A 70 4.72 -17.78 4.84
CA ALA A 70 4.87 -17.51 6.26
C ALA A 70 4.23 -18.62 7.12
N ASN A 71 3.05 -19.10 6.72
CA ASN A 71 2.41 -20.19 7.44
C ASN A 71 3.21 -21.50 7.37
N GLU A 72 3.79 -21.80 6.20
CA GLU A 72 4.67 -22.96 6.00
C GLU A 72 5.95 -22.83 6.81
N PHE A 73 6.62 -21.67 6.73
CA PHE A 73 7.90 -21.42 7.39
C PHE A 73 7.80 -21.45 8.92
N PHE A 74 6.74 -20.88 9.49
CA PHE A 74 6.53 -20.87 10.95
C PHE A 74 5.72 -22.07 11.45
N GLU A 75 5.40 -23.05 10.59
CA GLU A 75 4.55 -24.20 10.89
C GLU A 75 3.26 -23.79 11.66
N SER A 76 2.70 -22.64 11.32
CA SER A 76 1.59 -22.03 12.07
C SER A 76 0.58 -21.40 11.13
N ASN A 77 -0.68 -21.30 11.55
CA ASN A 77 -1.72 -20.59 10.79
C ASN A 77 -1.78 -19.09 11.11
N SER A 78 -0.70 -18.54 11.69
CA SER A 78 -0.68 -17.18 12.21
C SER A 78 -0.92 -16.13 11.12
N ALA A 79 -0.37 -16.32 9.91
CA ALA A 79 -0.55 -15.38 8.80
C ALA A 79 -1.98 -15.38 8.23
N SER A 80 -2.76 -16.43 8.51
CA SER A 80 -4.18 -16.51 8.19
C SER A 80 -5.09 -15.92 9.27
N THR A 81 -4.56 -15.45 10.39
CA THR A 81 -5.36 -14.73 11.40
C THR A 81 -5.52 -13.25 11.06
N ILE A 82 -6.48 -12.57 11.73
CA ILE A 82 -6.69 -11.13 11.54
C ILE A 82 -5.53 -10.26 12.07
N TYR A 83 -4.68 -10.83 12.94
CA TYR A 83 -3.52 -10.12 13.47
C TYR A 83 -2.48 -9.84 12.39
N PHE A 84 -2.35 -10.73 11.40
CA PHE A 84 -1.39 -10.56 10.31
C PHE A 84 -1.61 -9.29 9.47
N PRO A 85 -2.80 -9.05 8.87
CA PRO A 85 -3.02 -7.83 8.10
C PRO A 85 -2.94 -6.57 8.98
N LEU A 86 -3.30 -6.66 10.26
CA LEU A 86 -3.17 -5.53 11.18
C LEU A 86 -1.69 -5.19 11.45
N LEU A 87 -0.86 -6.18 11.75
CA LEU A 87 0.59 -6.00 11.90
C LEU A 87 1.22 -5.52 10.60
N PHE A 88 0.81 -6.08 9.46
CA PHE A 88 1.26 -5.63 8.14
C PHE A 88 1.01 -4.15 7.93
N VAL A 89 -0.19 -3.64 8.23
CA VAL A 89 -0.50 -2.20 8.12
C VAL A 89 0.36 -1.38 9.08
N VAL A 90 0.45 -1.78 10.35
CA VAL A 90 1.25 -1.05 11.35
C VAL A 90 2.73 -0.97 10.95
N PHE A 91 3.34 -2.10 10.59
CA PHE A 91 4.74 -2.14 10.16
C PHE A 91 4.95 -1.43 8.83
N SER A 92 3.98 -1.46 7.93
CA SER A 92 4.02 -0.69 6.68
C SER A 92 4.09 0.81 6.96
N PHE A 93 3.21 1.34 7.82
CA PHE A 93 3.21 2.76 8.18
C PHE A 93 4.49 3.18 8.92
N LEU A 94 5.00 2.33 9.82
CA LEU A 94 6.28 2.56 10.47
C LEU A 94 7.44 2.58 9.46
N ALA A 95 7.47 1.64 8.53
CA ALA A 95 8.49 1.59 7.49
C ALA A 95 8.45 2.85 6.60
N PHE A 96 7.26 3.29 6.21
CA PHE A 96 7.08 4.53 5.45
C PHE A 96 7.53 5.76 6.25
N PHE A 97 7.20 5.83 7.54
CA PHE A 97 7.64 6.92 8.42
C PHE A 97 9.17 6.99 8.54
N VAL A 98 9.82 5.85 8.75
CA VAL A 98 11.29 5.76 8.78
C VAL A 98 11.89 6.17 7.44
N GLN A 99 11.34 5.66 6.33
CA GLN A 99 11.80 6.01 4.98
C GLN A 99 11.70 7.51 4.71
N LEU A 100 10.61 8.15 5.16
CA LEU A 100 10.40 9.59 5.03
C LEU A 100 11.46 10.38 5.83
N ILE A 101 11.74 9.99 7.07
CA ILE A 101 12.80 10.62 7.87
C ILE A 101 14.15 10.48 7.20
N VAL A 102 14.50 9.29 6.70
CA VAL A 102 15.78 9.05 6.03
C VAL A 102 15.88 9.88 4.76
N TYR A 103 14.85 9.88 3.92
CA TYR A 103 14.84 10.60 2.66
C TYR A 103 14.98 12.12 2.85
N TYR A 104 14.12 12.73 3.67
CA TYR A 104 14.16 14.17 3.89
C TYR A 104 15.33 14.59 4.80
N GLY A 105 15.77 13.72 5.71
CA GLY A 105 16.99 13.94 6.49
C GLY A 105 18.22 14.05 5.60
N ASN A 106 18.32 13.22 4.56
CA ASN A 106 19.39 13.32 3.58
C ASN A 106 19.32 14.60 2.74
N ILE A 107 18.11 15.07 2.39
CA ILE A 107 17.91 16.35 1.69
C ILE A 107 18.38 17.52 2.56
N VAL A 108 18.00 17.54 3.84
CA VAL A 108 18.43 18.58 4.79
C VAL A 108 19.94 18.53 4.99
N ALA A 109 20.52 17.33 5.17
CA ALA A 109 21.97 17.16 5.28
C ALA A 109 22.73 17.70 4.05
N LEU A 110 22.18 17.50 2.85
CA LEU A 110 22.73 18.06 1.62
C LEU A 110 22.64 19.59 1.60
N GLY A 111 21.49 20.17 2.00
CA GLY A 111 21.32 21.62 2.10
C GLY A 111 22.27 22.27 3.11
N VAL A 112 22.51 21.60 4.24
CA VAL A 112 23.51 22.01 5.24
C VAL A 112 24.91 22.02 4.63
N ALA A 113 25.29 20.94 3.92
CA ALA A 113 26.58 20.85 3.24
C ALA A 113 26.77 21.93 2.14
N GLN A 114 25.68 22.42 1.56
CA GLN A 114 25.67 23.48 0.53
C GLN A 114 25.71 24.91 1.10
N GLY A 115 25.90 25.08 2.41
CA GLY A 115 26.10 26.38 3.04
C GLY A 115 24.90 26.93 3.80
N ASN A 116 23.90 26.09 4.11
CA ASN A 116 22.78 26.46 4.96
C ASN A 116 22.82 25.70 6.31
N PRO A 117 23.73 26.07 7.23
CA PRO A 117 23.96 25.32 8.47
C PRO A 117 22.77 25.34 9.43
N ASN A 118 21.82 26.25 9.23
CA ASN A 118 20.67 26.44 10.09
C ASN A 118 19.41 25.71 9.59
N LEU A 119 19.54 24.88 8.55
CA LEU A 119 18.45 24.08 8.02
C LEU A 119 18.20 22.85 8.91
N ILE A 120 16.96 22.71 9.40
CA ILE A 120 16.52 21.59 10.23
C ILE A 120 15.30 20.90 9.62
N LEU A 121 15.14 19.61 9.90
CA LEU A 121 13.96 18.83 9.50
C LEU A 121 12.91 18.83 10.61
N ASP A 122 11.67 19.14 10.26
CA ASP A 122 10.49 18.94 11.10
C ASP A 122 9.51 17.98 10.41
N VAL A 123 9.11 16.91 11.07
CA VAL A 123 8.14 15.93 10.53
C VAL A 123 6.85 16.06 11.32
N SER A 124 5.84 16.64 10.69
CA SER A 124 4.53 16.84 11.28
C SER A 124 3.58 15.69 10.96
N LEU A 125 2.90 15.20 12.00
CA LEU A 125 1.81 14.22 11.90
C LEU A 125 0.43 14.90 11.74
N GLY A 126 0.39 16.22 11.54
CA GLY A 126 -0.86 16.96 11.34
C GLY A 126 -1.47 16.71 9.96
N PHE A 127 -2.80 16.75 9.88
CA PHE A 127 -3.54 16.67 8.61
C PHE A 127 -3.62 18.02 7.88
N ALA A 128 -3.40 19.12 8.60
CA ALA A 128 -3.55 20.49 8.11
C ALA A 128 -2.21 21.26 8.01
N CYS A 129 -1.10 20.55 7.76
CA CYS A 129 0.18 21.21 7.55
C CYS A 129 0.50 21.33 6.04
N GLN A 130 1.37 22.26 5.67
CA GLN A 130 1.93 22.38 4.32
C GLN A 130 3.43 22.16 4.37
N SER A 131 3.95 21.35 3.44
CA SER A 131 5.39 21.14 3.34
C SER A 131 6.05 22.42 2.80
N ALA A 132 6.90 23.04 3.61
CA ALA A 132 7.51 24.33 3.30
C ALA A 132 8.85 24.50 4.03
N VAL A 133 9.69 25.40 3.50
CA VAL A 133 10.85 25.92 4.23
C VAL A 133 10.43 27.21 4.91
N LEU A 134 10.35 27.21 6.23
CA LEU A 134 9.90 28.35 7.02
C LEU A 134 11.07 28.94 7.82
N PRO A 135 11.29 30.26 7.76
CA PRO A 135 12.24 30.92 8.66
C PRO A 135 11.66 30.96 10.08
N VAL A 136 12.42 30.45 11.06
CA VAL A 136 12.08 30.48 12.48
C VAL A 136 13.26 31.09 13.24
N GLY A 137 13.24 32.42 13.37
CA GLY A 137 14.41 33.18 13.83
C GLY A 137 15.56 33.02 12.84
N ASP A 138 16.73 32.59 13.34
CA ASP A 138 17.91 32.30 12.51
C ASP A 138 17.87 30.89 11.88
N LEU A 139 16.89 30.06 12.25
CA LEU A 139 16.72 28.70 11.72
C LEU A 139 15.87 28.70 10.44
N GLN A 140 16.17 27.76 9.55
CA GLN A 140 15.28 27.39 8.46
C GLN A 140 14.72 26.00 8.73
N VAL A 141 13.39 25.88 8.81
CA VAL A 141 12.71 24.63 9.12
C VAL A 141 12.13 24.06 7.85
N TYR A 142 12.61 22.90 7.42
CA TYR A 142 12.02 22.10 6.37
C TYR A 142 10.93 21.22 6.99
N THR A 143 9.67 21.65 6.90
CA THR A 143 8.54 20.88 7.43
C THR A 143 8.05 19.88 6.40
N VAL A 144 7.85 18.62 6.82
CA VAL A 144 7.24 17.55 6.02
C VAL A 144 5.96 17.08 6.66
N CYS A 145 4.90 17.04 5.86
CA CYS A 145 3.57 16.61 6.28
C CYS A 145 3.33 15.14 6.00
N PHE A 146 3.45 14.29 7.03
CA PHE A 146 3.38 12.84 6.89
C PHE A 146 2.12 12.38 6.14
N TRP A 147 0.93 12.83 6.56
CA TRP A 147 -0.33 12.40 5.94
C TRP A 147 -0.51 12.91 4.53
N ASN A 148 0.02 14.10 4.21
CA ASN A 148 -0.08 14.65 2.86
C ASN A 148 0.86 13.89 1.92
N THR A 149 2.08 13.60 2.37
CA THR A 149 3.04 12.79 1.63
C THR A 149 2.51 11.36 1.44
N LEU A 150 1.96 10.74 2.50
CA LEU A 150 1.40 9.38 2.42
C LEU A 150 0.26 9.27 1.40
N ARG A 151 -0.64 10.25 1.35
CA ARG A 151 -1.77 10.29 0.39
C ARG A 151 -1.32 10.55 -1.05
N ALA A 152 -0.19 11.24 -1.20
CA ALA A 152 0.44 11.50 -2.48
C ALA A 152 1.26 10.30 -3.00
N ASP A 153 1.57 9.33 -2.15
CA ASP A 153 2.50 8.24 -2.44
C ASP A 153 1.79 6.96 -2.90
N ALA A 154 2.41 6.25 -3.85
CA ALA A 154 1.96 4.93 -4.30
C ALA A 154 1.99 3.88 -3.18
N PHE A 155 2.67 4.15 -2.07
CA PHE A 155 2.73 3.29 -0.90
C PHE A 155 1.36 2.89 -0.35
N LEU A 156 0.37 3.80 -0.32
CA LEU A 156 -0.98 3.41 0.12
C LEU A 156 -1.62 2.38 -0.83
N VAL A 157 -1.34 2.50 -2.13
CA VAL A 157 -1.79 1.53 -3.13
C VAL A 157 -1.14 0.17 -2.90
N PHE A 158 0.15 0.13 -2.54
CA PHE A 158 0.82 -1.09 -2.10
C PHE A 158 0.13 -1.72 -0.88
N VAL A 159 -0.16 -0.93 0.16
CA VAL A 159 -0.79 -1.45 1.38
C VAL A 159 -2.21 -1.97 1.11
N PHE A 160 -3.04 -1.23 0.39
CA PHE A 160 -4.41 -1.65 0.08
C PHE A 160 -4.44 -2.87 -0.85
N SER A 161 -3.57 -2.93 -1.86
CA SER A 161 -3.45 -4.12 -2.70
C SER A 161 -2.94 -5.33 -1.91
N GLY A 162 -2.01 -5.14 -0.97
CA GLY A 162 -1.56 -6.17 -0.06
C GLY A 162 -2.68 -6.73 0.82
N LEU A 163 -3.51 -5.86 1.39
CA LEU A 163 -4.71 -6.28 2.15
C LEU A 163 -5.68 -7.08 1.28
N ALA A 164 -5.92 -6.65 0.05
CA ALA A 164 -6.75 -7.39 -0.90
C ALA A 164 -6.15 -8.73 -1.31
N GLY A 165 -4.82 -8.82 -1.43
CA GLY A 165 -4.08 -10.06 -1.64
C GLY A 165 -4.28 -11.05 -0.48
N TRP A 166 -4.21 -10.56 0.76
CA TRP A 166 -4.51 -11.37 1.96
C TRP A 166 -5.97 -11.88 1.97
N ILE A 167 -6.95 -11.00 1.69
CA ILE A 167 -8.36 -11.39 1.59
C ILE A 167 -8.53 -12.46 0.49
N SER A 168 -7.90 -12.25 -0.66
CA SER A 168 -7.98 -13.16 -1.81
C SER A 168 -7.41 -14.53 -1.47
N ASN A 169 -6.29 -14.61 -0.75
CA ASN A 169 -5.72 -15.86 -0.27
C ASN A 169 -6.75 -16.64 0.59
N LYS A 170 -7.42 -15.96 1.52
CA LYS A 170 -8.48 -16.58 2.34
C LYS A 170 -9.65 -17.08 1.53
N VAL A 171 -10.16 -16.26 0.61
CA VAL A 171 -11.28 -16.63 -0.26
C VAL A 171 -10.92 -17.87 -1.08
N MET A 172 -9.71 -17.90 -1.66
CA MET A 172 -9.25 -19.02 -2.48
C MET A 172 -9.12 -20.33 -1.68
N LYS A 173 -8.59 -20.27 -0.45
CA LYS A 173 -8.53 -21.43 0.44
C LYS A 173 -9.92 -21.97 0.77
N LYS A 174 -10.85 -21.09 1.17
CA LYS A 174 -12.23 -21.48 1.50
C LYS A 174 -12.95 -22.13 0.32
N VAL A 175 -12.83 -21.53 -0.87
CA VAL A 175 -13.42 -22.08 -2.11
C VAL A 175 -12.83 -23.45 -2.46
N SER A 176 -11.54 -23.66 -2.21
CA SER A 176 -10.87 -24.95 -2.44
C SER A 176 -11.38 -26.03 -1.47
N GLU A 177 -11.48 -25.70 -0.18
CA GLU A 177 -12.02 -26.60 0.86
C GLU A 177 -13.46 -27.02 0.56
N ASP A 178 -14.32 -26.08 0.18
CA ASP A 178 -15.73 -26.35 -0.12
C ASP A 178 -15.86 -27.29 -1.34
N SER A 179 -15.02 -27.08 -2.37
CA SER A 179 -15.00 -27.97 -3.54
C SER A 179 -14.53 -29.39 -3.24
N LEU A 180 -13.69 -29.57 -2.20
CA LEU A 180 -13.26 -30.89 -1.74
C LEU A 180 -14.35 -31.58 -0.93
N LYS A 181 -15.12 -30.83 -0.13
CA LYS A 181 -16.26 -31.37 0.63
C LYS A 181 -17.37 -31.85 -0.29
N GLU A 182 -17.69 -31.08 -1.33
CA GLU A 182 -18.71 -31.44 -2.33
C GLU A 182 -18.35 -32.74 -3.07
N LYS A 183 -17.08 -32.93 -3.44
CA LYS A 183 -16.61 -34.18 -4.07
C LYS A 183 -16.70 -35.40 -3.15
N ARG A 184 -16.61 -35.22 -1.82
CA ARG A 184 -16.69 -36.33 -0.85
C ARG A 184 -18.13 -36.77 -0.57
N ASN A 185 -19.10 -35.87 -0.68
CA ASN A 185 -20.52 -36.13 -0.45
C ASN A 185 -21.36 -35.64 -1.63
N PRO A 186 -21.34 -36.34 -2.79
CA PRO A 186 -22.20 -35.97 -3.91
C PRO A 186 -23.66 -36.07 -3.46
N LYS A 187 -24.45 -35.01 -3.69
CA LYS A 187 -25.89 -35.04 -3.41
C LYS A 187 -26.51 -36.20 -4.23
N PRO A 188 -27.40 -37.02 -3.63
CA PRO A 188 -28.14 -38.02 -4.39
C PRO A 188 -28.96 -37.29 -5.47
N VAL A 189 -28.81 -37.75 -6.71
CA VAL A 189 -29.52 -37.26 -7.90
C VAL A 189 -30.97 -37.72 -7.84
#